data_AF-M1BCQ6-F1
#
_entry.id   AF-M1BCQ6-F1
#
_cell.length_a   1.000
_cell.length_b   1.000
_cell.length_c   1.000
_cell.angle_alpha   90.00
_cell.angle_beta   90.00
_cell.angle_gamma   90.00
#
_symmetry.space_group_name_H-M   'P 1'
#
loop_
_entity.id
_entity.type
_entity.pdbx_description
1 polymer ?
#
loop_
_entity_poly.entity_id
_entity_poly.type
_entity_poly.pdbx_seq_one_letter_code
_entity_poly.pdbx_strand_id
1 'polypeptide(L)'
;MPSAELLAAAAKLTEAQAELNEDTDLFIGPPPPPPALVTEVESANEIECFEEVTRIIASDADNSYDVLGANRNILNDNIKKQYLKLSRIVHALILKLTTRSSS
;
A
#
# COMPACT_ATOMS: atom_id res chain seq x y z
N MET A 1 -23.18 -9.70 -22.78
CA MET A 1 -22.17 -8.78 -23.35
C MET A 1 -22.23 -7.49 -22.56
N PRO A 2 -21.11 -6.93 -22.10
CA PRO A 2 -21.10 -5.67 -21.33
C PRO A 2 -21.67 -4.52 -22.18
N SER A 3 -22.41 -3.61 -21.53
CA SER A 3 -23.14 -2.54 -22.22
C SER A 3 -22.19 -1.50 -22.83
N ALA A 4 -22.56 -0.95 -23.99
CA ALA A 4 -21.72 -0.02 -24.76
C ALA A 4 -21.32 1.24 -23.96
N GLU A 5 -22.18 1.69 -23.05
CA GLU A 5 -21.89 2.83 -22.15
C GLU A 5 -20.76 2.52 -21.16
N LEU A 6 -20.68 1.28 -20.66
CA LEU A 6 -19.60 0.85 -19.76
C LEU A 6 -18.26 0.76 -20.50
N LEU A 7 -18.30 0.34 -21.77
CA LEU A 7 -17.13 0.28 -22.64
C LEU A 7 -16.63 1.69 -23.01
N ALA A 8 -17.54 2.63 -23.27
CA ALA A 8 -17.21 4.03 -23.50
C ALA A 8 -16.65 4.74 -22.25
N ALA A 9 -17.18 4.44 -21.07
CA ALA A 9 -16.65 4.94 -19.81
C ALA A 9 -15.24 4.40 -19.51
N ALA A 10 -14.99 3.12 -19.78
CA ALA A 10 -13.67 2.51 -19.64
C ALA A 10 -12.64 3.09 -20.63
N ALA A 11 -13.06 3.41 -21.86
CA ALA A 11 -12.21 4.09 -22.83
C ALA A 11 -11.81 5.49 -22.35
N LYS A 12 -12.78 6.28 -21.85
CA LYS A 12 -12.53 7.63 -21.30
C LYS A 12 -11.61 7.63 -20.07
N LEU A 13 -11.73 6.63 -19.20
CA LEU A 13 -10.85 6.47 -18.04
C LEU A 13 -9.41 6.16 -18.49
N THR A 14 -9.25 5.33 -19.52
CA THR A 14 -7.94 4.98 -20.09
C THR A 14 -7.24 6.19 -20.71
N GLU A 15 -7.98 7.05 -21.43
CA GLU A 15 -7.45 8.29 -22.00
C GLU A 15 -7.03 9.29 -20.91
N ALA A 16 -7.87 9.49 -19.88
CA ALA A 16 -7.54 10.36 -18.75
C ALA A 16 -6.33 9.85 -17.93
N GLN A 17 -6.11 8.53 -17.88
CA GLN A 17 -4.95 7.95 -17.22
C GLN A 17 -3.66 8.09 -18.05
N ALA A 18 -3.76 8.24 -19.38
CA ALA A 18 -2.61 8.50 -20.23
C ALA A 18 -2.08 9.94 -20.04
N GLU A 19 -2.96 10.93 -19.85
CA GLU A 19 -2.59 12.33 -19.58
C GLU A 19 -1.95 12.54 -18.19
N LEU A 20 -2.10 11.59 -17.25
CA LEU A 20 -1.46 11.64 -15.94
C LEU A 20 -0.03 11.06 -15.95
N ASN A 21 0.33 10.28 -16.98
CA ASN A 21 1.60 9.55 -17.04
C ASN A 21 2.76 10.34 -17.67
N GLU A 22 2.50 11.53 -18.21
CA GLU A 22 3.53 12.37 -18.86
C GLU A 22 4.34 13.24 -17.89
N ASP A 23 3.98 13.31 -16.60
CA ASP A 23 4.73 14.00 -15.54
C ASP A 23 5.45 13.04 -14.55
N THR A 24 5.57 11.76 -14.91
CA THR A 24 6.19 10.71 -14.07
C THR A 24 7.61 10.34 -14.49
N ASP A 25 8.36 11.27 -15.09
CA ASP A 25 9.71 11.04 -15.64
C ASP A 25 10.83 10.89 -14.59
N LEU A 26 10.48 10.65 -13.32
CA LEU A 26 11.46 10.53 -12.21
C LEU A 26 11.22 9.38 -11.23
N PHE A 27 10.27 8.48 -11.49
CA PHE A 27 10.05 7.31 -10.63
C PHE A 27 9.76 6.04 -11.42
N ILE A 28 10.73 5.60 -12.22
CA ILE A 28 10.75 4.22 -12.73
C ILE A 28 11.03 3.30 -11.54
N GLY A 29 9.97 2.80 -10.91
CA GLY A 29 10.05 1.66 -9.99
C GLY A 29 10.48 0.38 -10.72
N PRO A 30 10.90 -0.66 -9.99
CA PRO A 30 11.23 -1.95 -10.60
C PRO A 30 10.02 -2.48 -11.40
N PRO A 31 10.26 -3.25 -12.48
CA PRO A 31 9.22 -3.67 -13.41
C PRO A 31 8.08 -4.39 -12.68
N PRO A 32 6.82 -4.17 -13.10
CA PRO A 32 5.68 -4.82 -12.48
C PRO A 32 5.83 -6.35 -12.60
N PRO A 33 5.67 -7.11 -11.50
CA PRO A 33 5.81 -8.56 -11.54
C PRO A 33 4.69 -9.19 -12.36
N PRO A 34 4.97 -10.34 -13.00
CA PRO A 34 4.01 -11.01 -13.88
C PRO A 34 2.70 -11.36 -13.16
N PRO A 35 1.55 -11.31 -13.86
CA PRO A 35 0.21 -11.45 -13.29
C PRO A 35 -0.04 -12.78 -12.56
N ALA A 36 0.80 -13.79 -12.78
CA ALA A 36 0.76 -15.07 -12.08
C ALA A 36 1.32 -15.03 -10.64
N LEU A 37 2.07 -13.99 -10.27
CA LEU A 37 2.61 -13.80 -8.91
C LEU A 37 1.76 -12.86 -8.05
N VAL A 38 0.66 -12.34 -8.60
CA VAL A 38 -0.20 -11.35 -7.93
C VAL A 38 -1.19 -12.03 -6.97
N THR A 39 -1.44 -13.33 -7.15
CA THR A 39 -2.44 -14.10 -6.39
C THR A 39 -1.89 -14.79 -5.13
N GLU A 40 -0.57 -14.92 -4.97
CA GLU A 40 0.02 -15.62 -3.81
C GLU A 40 0.51 -14.70 -2.68
N VAL A 41 0.45 -13.37 -2.88
CA VAL A 41 0.82 -12.37 -1.85
C VAL A 41 -0.40 -11.93 -1.02
N GLU A 42 -1.61 -12.34 -1.38
CA GLU A 42 -2.85 -11.70 -0.90
C GLU A 42 -3.32 -12.12 0.51
N SER A 43 -2.90 -13.29 1.04
CA SER A 43 -3.59 -13.91 2.19
C SER A 43 -2.73 -14.14 3.44
N ALA A 44 -1.44 -14.45 3.31
CA ALA A 44 -0.66 -15.01 4.41
C ALA A 44 -0.21 -14.01 5.51
N ASN A 45 -0.49 -12.70 5.41
CA ASN A 45 -0.18 -11.81 6.53
C ASN A 45 -1.19 -10.70 6.83
N GLU A 46 -2.46 -10.85 6.43
CA GLU A 46 -3.46 -9.84 6.79
C GLU A 46 -3.70 -9.77 8.31
N ILE A 47 -3.51 -10.90 9.01
CA ILE A 47 -3.62 -11.00 10.47
C ILE A 47 -2.48 -10.26 11.19
N GLU A 48 -1.20 -10.55 10.92
CA GLU A 48 -0.12 -9.78 11.58
C GLU A 48 -0.10 -8.31 11.09
N CYS A 49 -0.62 -8.02 9.88
CA CYS A 49 -0.81 -6.65 9.41
C CYS A 49 -1.84 -5.87 10.27
N PHE A 50 -2.98 -6.50 10.60
CA PHE A 50 -4.00 -5.90 11.46
C PHE A 50 -3.51 -5.75 12.91
N GLU A 51 -2.81 -6.75 13.44
CA GLU A 51 -2.21 -6.68 14.78
C GLU A 51 -1.20 -5.54 14.89
N GLU A 52 -0.35 -5.37 13.86
CA GLU A 52 0.64 -4.29 13.80
C GLU A 52 -0.02 -2.91 13.80
N VAL A 53 -1.05 -2.72 12.97
CA VAL A 53 -1.80 -1.46 12.89
C VAL A 53 -2.56 -1.19 14.19
N THR A 54 -3.14 -2.22 14.80
CA THR A 54 -3.81 -2.10 16.10
C THR A 54 -2.82 -1.67 17.18
N ARG A 55 -1.61 -2.24 17.19
CA ARG A 55 -0.56 -1.82 18.11
C ARG A 55 -0.16 -0.35 17.89
N ILE A 56 -0.03 0.09 16.63
CA ILE A 56 0.28 1.50 16.31
C ILE A 56 -0.81 2.42 16.86
N ILE A 57 -2.10 2.11 16.65
CA ILE A 57 -3.22 2.92 17.14
C ILE A 57 -3.25 2.94 18.69
N ALA A 58 -2.87 1.85 19.33
CA ALA A 58 -2.81 1.75 20.79
C ALA A 58 -1.53 2.35 21.41
N SER A 59 -0.53 2.70 20.60
CA SER A 59 0.74 3.24 21.09
C SER A 59 0.64 4.71 21.50
N ASP A 60 1.53 5.14 22.39
CA ASP A 60 1.65 6.54 22.77
C ASP A 60 2.21 7.37 21.60
N ALA A 61 1.38 8.26 21.06
CA ALA A 61 1.73 9.11 19.92
C ALA A 61 2.83 10.12 20.26
N ASP A 62 3.04 10.44 21.53
CA ASP A 62 4.12 11.34 21.98
C ASP A 62 5.48 10.62 21.98
N ASN A 63 5.50 9.28 21.89
CA ASN A 63 6.72 8.47 21.82
C ASN A 63 6.86 7.75 20.46
N SER A 64 7.64 8.34 19.56
CA SER A 64 7.90 7.79 18.22
C SER A 64 8.51 6.38 18.22
N TYR A 65 9.22 5.99 19.28
CA TYR A 65 9.78 4.64 19.41
C TYR A 65 8.70 3.60 19.70
N ASP A 66 7.64 3.96 20.43
CA ASP A 66 6.52 3.07 20.72
C ASP A 66 5.68 2.84 19.47
N VAL A 67 5.44 3.88 18.68
CA VAL A 67 4.80 3.80 17.35
C VAL A 67 5.60 2.87 16.43
N LEU A 68 6.92 3.00 16.42
CA LEU A 68 7.81 2.15 15.61
C LEU A 68 7.96 0.73 16.16
N GLY A 69 7.50 0.44 17.38
CA GLY A 69 7.76 -0.83 18.06
C GLY A 69 9.26 -1.09 18.24
N ALA A 70 10.06 -0.03 18.41
CA ALA A 70 11.52 -0.08 18.43
C ALA A 70 12.08 0.36 19.78
N ASN A 71 13.20 -0.24 20.20
CA ASN A 71 13.90 0.22 21.40
C ASN A 71 14.67 1.52 21.12
N ARG A 72 14.79 2.41 22.11
CA ARG A 72 15.55 3.67 22.00
C ARG A 72 17.04 3.49 21.63
N ASN A 73 17.61 2.31 21.85
CA ASN A 73 19.01 1.99 21.55
C ASN A 73 19.22 1.48 20.10
N ILE A 74 18.20 1.53 19.24
CA ILE A 74 18.29 1.05 17.86
C ILE A 74 19.16 1.97 16.97
N LEU A 75 19.96 1.37 16.08
CA LEU A 75 20.74 2.11 15.09
C LEU A 75 19.84 2.78 14.04
N ASN A 76 20.27 3.93 13.51
CA ASN A 76 19.51 4.73 12.54
C ASN A 76 19.06 3.91 11.31
N ASP A 77 19.94 3.08 10.74
CA ASP A 77 19.61 2.26 9.58
C ASP A 77 18.50 1.23 9.87
N ASN A 78 18.39 0.78 11.12
CA ASN A 78 17.34 -0.14 11.54
C ASN A 78 16.01 0.60 11.80
N ILE A 79 16.05 1.87 12.22
CA ILE A 79 14.85 2.74 12.32
C ILE A 79 14.21 2.89 10.95
N LYS A 80 15.00 3.22 9.92
CA LYS A 80 14.51 3.39 8.55
C LYS A 80 13.87 2.11 8.02
N LYS A 81 14.49 0.95 8.29
CA LYS A 81 13.94 -0.35 7.91
C LYS A 81 12.60 -0.62 8.60
N GLN A 82 12.50 -0.34 9.90
CA GLN A 82 11.24 -0.52 10.64
C GLN A 82 10.14 0.40 10.11
N TYR A 83 10.46 1.68 9.91
CA TYR A 83 9.52 2.63 9.34
C TYR A 83 9.01 2.16 7.96
N LEU A 84 9.91 1.70 7.08
CA LEU A 84 9.53 1.24 5.75
C LEU A 84 8.66 -0.03 5.82
N LYS A 85 8.92 -0.94 6.77
CA LYS A 85 8.07 -2.11 7.03
C LYS A 85 6.66 -1.67 7.42
N LEU A 86 6.55 -0.81 8.44
CA LEU A 86 5.27 -0.31 8.94
C LEU A 86 4.49 0.48 7.90
N SER A 87 5.17 1.34 7.13
CA SER A 87 4.57 2.11 6.04
C SER A 87 3.91 1.21 5.00
N ARG A 88 4.57 0.11 4.60
CA ARG A 88 3.99 -0.86 3.67
C ARG A 88 2.77 -1.56 4.23
N ILE A 89 2.81 -1.97 5.51
CA ILE A 89 1.69 -2.60 6.22
C ILE A 89 0.46 -1.67 6.23
N VAL A 90 0.65 -0.44 6.72
CA VAL A 90 -0.43 0.55 6.83
C VAL A 90 -1.00 0.89 5.45
N HIS A 91 -0.14 1.14 4.47
CA HIS A 91 -0.59 1.47 3.11
C HIS A 91 -1.34 0.32 2.45
N ALA A 92 -0.87 -0.92 2.59
CA ALA A 92 -1.55 -2.10 2.07
C ALA A 92 -2.94 -2.26 2.70
N LEU A 93 -3.07 -2.05 4.02
CA LEU A 93 -4.36 -2.13 4.70
C LEU A 93 -5.33 -1.03 4.21
N ILE A 94 -4.88 0.22 4.10
CA ILE A 94 -5.69 1.33 3.59
C ILE A 94 -6.20 1.03 2.17
N LEU A 95 -5.32 0.54 1.29
CA LEU A 95 -5.69 0.18 -0.07
C LEU A 95 -6.76 -0.92 -0.09
N LYS A 96 -6.57 -1.98 0.69
CA LYS A 96 -7.54 -3.08 0.82
C LYS A 96 -8.90 -2.62 1.35
N LEU A 97 -8.92 -1.73 2.34
CA LEU A 97 -10.16 -1.18 2.89
C LEU A 97 -10.89 -0.30 1.86
N THR A 98 -10.14 0.46 1.08
CA THR A 98 -10.70 1.35 0.05
C THR A 98 -11.29 0.57 -1.13
N THR A 99 -10.61 -0.51 -1.57
CA THR A 99 -11.12 -1.36 -2.67
C THR A 99 -12.31 -2.21 -2.25
N ARG A 100 -12.32 -2.74 -1.01
CA ARG A 100 -13.44 -3.51 -0.47
C ARG A 100 -14.72 -2.69 -0.32
N SER A 101 -14.60 -1.39 -0.03
CA SER A 101 -15.76 -0.50 0.07
C SER A 101 -16.41 -0.18 -1.29
N SER A 102 -15.76 -0.51 -2.40
CA SER A 102 -16.23 -0.21 -3.76
C SER A 102 -16.81 -1.43 -4.51
N SER A 103 -16.93 -2.58 -3.84
CA SER A 103 -17.54 -3.82 -4.36
C SER A 103 -18.85 -4.15 -3.66
#